data_AF-A0A1F7SGE5-F1
#
_entry.id   AF-A0A1F7SGE5-F1
#
_cell.length_a   1.000
_cell.length_b   1.000
_cell.length_c   1.000
_cell.angle_alpha   90.00
_cell.angle_beta   90.00
_cell.angle_gamma   90.00
#
_symmetry.space_group_name_H-M   'P 1'
#
loop_
_entity.id
_entity.type
_entity.pdbx_description
1 polymer ?
#
loop_
_entity_poly.entity_id
_entity_poly.type
_entity_poly.pdbx_seq_one_letter_code
_entity_poly.pdbx_strand_id
1 'polypeptide(L)' 'MIKNHKKLQEFERKLLKKEKVDIMQNFRIVEALYKEAVALGIFPLKNPLEGLEIDIKIAKVVNSVSKISK' A
#
# COMPACT_ATOMS: atom_id res chain seq x y z
N MET A 1 30.68 -10.14 15.07
CA MET A 1 30.17 -11.28 14.29
C MET A 1 29.07 -11.97 15.09
N ILE A 2 27.87 -12.11 14.52
CA ILE A 2 26.75 -12.78 15.20
C ILE A 2 27.06 -14.27 15.29
N LYS A 3 27.12 -14.81 16.52
CA LYS A 3 27.56 -16.18 16.79
C LYS A 3 26.54 -17.24 16.34
N ASN A 4 25.27 -16.89 16.23
CA ASN A 4 24.21 -17.80 15.79
C ASN A 4 23.13 -17.04 15.01
N HIS A 5 23.30 -17.01 13.68
CA HIS A 5 22.40 -16.30 12.78
C HIS A 5 20.97 -16.85 12.79
N LYS A 6 20.79 -18.18 12.92
CA LYS A 6 19.46 -18.81 12.95
C LYS A 6 18.63 -18.39 14.16
N LYS A 7 19.24 -18.39 15.36
CA LYS A 7 18.55 -17.93 16.58
C LYS A 7 18.18 -16.45 16.50
N LEU A 8 19.04 -15.62 15.91
CA LEU A 8 18.74 -14.21 15.71
C LEU A 8 17.55 -14.02 14.76
N GLN A 9 17.55 -14.71 13.61
CA GLN A 9 16.45 -14.63 12.65
C GLN A 9 15.11 -15.11 13.24
N GLU A 10 15.14 -16.18 14.04
CA GLU A 10 13.93 -16.65 14.75
C GLU A 10 13.42 -15.64 15.77
N PHE A 11 14.32 -14.96 16.47
CA PHE A 11 13.99 -13.90 17.42
C PHE A 11 13.37 -12.69 16.71
N GLU A 12 13.99 -12.19 15.65
CA GLU A 12 13.49 -11.08 14.83
C GLU A 12 12.10 -11.39 14.25
N ARG A 13 11.91 -12.59 13.72
CA ARG A 13 10.60 -13.02 13.20
C ARG A 13 9.53 -13.07 14.29
N LYS A 14 9.88 -13.48 15.50
CA LYS A 14 8.96 -13.48 16.66
C LYS A 14 8.65 -12.06 17.12
N LEU A 15 9.62 -11.15 17.03
CA LEU A 15 9.46 -9.74 17.36
C LEU A 15 8.49 -9.06 16.39
N LEU A 16 8.72 -9.21 15.08
CA LEU A 16 7.87 -8.66 14.01
C LEU A 16 6.41 -9.13 14.10
N LYS A 17 6.18 -10.38 14.51
CA LYS A 17 4.82 -10.91 14.69
C LYS A 17 4.08 -10.31 15.90
N LYS A 18 4.80 -9.75 16.87
CA LYS A 18 4.23 -9.16 18.08
C LYS A 18 4.01 -7.66 17.96
N GLU A 19 4.69 -7.00 17.03
CA GLU A 19 4.47 -5.59 16.74
C GLU A 19 3.08 -5.38 16.16
N LYS A 20 2.38 -4.36 16.67
CA LYS A 20 1.12 -3.92 16.07
C LYS A 20 1.45 -3.24 14.75
N VAL A 21 0.79 -3.68 13.69
CA VAL A 21 0.90 -3.06 12.38
C VAL A 21 0.28 -1.67 12.43
N ASP A 22 1.09 -0.63 12.23
CA ASP A 22 0.58 0.71 11.95
C ASP A 22 0.19 0.79 10.47
N ILE A 23 -1.09 0.55 10.22
CA ILE A 23 -1.68 0.57 8.88
C ILE A 23 -1.50 1.94 8.22
N MET A 24 -1.63 3.03 8.99
CA MET A 24 -1.50 4.39 8.45
C MET A 24 -0.07 4.68 8.03
N GLN A 25 0.91 4.26 8.83
CA GLN A 25 2.31 4.37 8.46
C GLN A 25 2.62 3.56 7.20
N ASN A 26 2.10 2.35 7.09
CA ASN A 26 2.30 1.51 5.90
C ASN A 26 1.73 2.16 4.64
N PHE A 27 0.52 2.73 4.71
CA PHE A 27 -0.05 3.46 3.58
C PHE A 27 0.82 4.66 3.17
N ARG A 28 1.33 5.43 4.13
CA ARG A 28 2.25 6.55 3.83
C ARG A 28 3.51 6.09 3.11
N ILE A 29 4.08 4.95 3.53
CA ILE A 29 5.26 4.37 2.88
C ILE A 29 4.93 3.98 1.43
N VAL A 30 3.81 3.26 1.22
CA VAL A 30 3.38 2.85 -0.13
C VAL A 30 3.14 4.04 -1.03
N GLU A 31 2.43 5.07 -0.54
CA GLU A 31 2.18 6.30 -1.31
C GLU A 31 3.48 7.05 -1.66
N ALA A 32 4.42 7.13 -0.73
CA ALA A 32 5.71 7.78 -0.98
C ALA A 32 6.51 7.04 -2.06
N LEU A 33 6.60 5.71 -1.96
CA LEU A 33 7.27 4.88 -2.97
C LEU A 33 6.59 4.97 -4.34
N TYR A 34 5.26 5.01 -4.37
CA TYR A 34 4.51 5.18 -5.61
C TYR A 34 4.80 6.52 -6.27
N LYS A 35 4.77 7.63 -5.51
CA LYS A 35 5.11 8.98 -6.01
C LYS A 35 6.52 9.03 -6.58
N GLU A 36 7.49 8.43 -5.90
CA GLU A 36 8.87 8.35 -6.36
C GLU A 36 8.98 7.57 -7.67
N ALA A 37 8.35 6.40 -7.76
CA ALA A 37 8.40 5.59 -8.97
C ALA A 37 7.67 6.24 -10.17
N VAL A 38 6.65 7.07 -9.92
CA VAL A 38 6.05 7.94 -10.94
C VAL A 38 7.02 9.05 -11.37
N ALA A 39 7.69 9.72 -10.42
CA ALA A 39 8.69 10.76 -10.71
C ALA A 39 9.88 10.22 -11.51
N LEU A 40 10.29 8.97 -11.25
CA LEU A 40 11.32 8.25 -11.99
C LEU A 40 10.86 7.77 -13.38
N GLY A 41 9.59 7.96 -13.75
CA GLY A 41 9.07 7.54 -15.04
C GLY A 41 8.96 6.02 -15.21
N ILE A 42 8.94 5.25 -14.11
CA ILE A 42 8.80 3.79 -14.13
C ILE A 42 7.34 3.35 -14.18
N PHE A 43 6.45 4.07 -13.49
CA PHE A 43 5.01 3.80 -13.49
C PHE A 43 4.10 4.70 -14.37
N PRO A 44 4.57 5.58 -15.28
CA PRO A 44 3.63 6.30 -16.13
C PRO A 44 2.84 5.30 -16.96
N LEU A 45 1.51 5.47 -16.97
CA LEU A 45 0.62 4.69 -17.82
C LEU A 45 0.98 4.98 -19.28
N LYS A 46 1.10 3.93 -20.11
CA LYS A 46 1.32 4.11 -21.56
C LYS A 46 0.15 4.85 -22.19
N ASN A 47 -1.05 4.69 -21.63
CA ASN A 47 -2.27 5.39 -22.03
C ASN A 47 -2.84 6.15 -20.81
N PRO A 48 -3.00 7.48 -20.89
CA PRO A 48 -3.57 8.29 -19.81
C PRO A 48 -5.00 7.89 -19.38
N LEU A 49 -5.75 7.19 -20.24
CA LEU A 49 -7.11 6.71 -19.95
C LEU A 49 -7.15 5.28 -19.39
N GLU A 50 -6.01 4.62 -19.26
CA GLU A 50 -5.92 3.29 -18.67
C GLU A 50 -6.37 3.32 -17.21
N GLY A 51 -7.32 2.45 -16.83
CA GLY A 51 -7.88 2.39 -15.47
C GLY A 51 -9.06 3.33 -15.20
N LEU A 52 -9.37 4.29 -16.08
CA LEU A 52 -10.48 5.24 -15.87
C LEU A 52 -11.85 4.56 -15.71
N GLU A 53 -12.08 3.45 -16.42
CA GLU A 53 -13.33 2.67 -16.27
C GLU A 53 -13.49 2.13 -14.84
N ILE A 54 -12.38 1.70 -14.22
CA ILE A 54 -12.36 1.21 -12.85
C ILE A 54 -12.66 2.35 -11.89
N ASP A 55 -12.05 3.53 -12.08
CA ASP A 55 -12.31 4.71 -11.26
C ASP A 55 -13.78 5.14 -11.35
N ILE A 56 -14.37 5.17 -12.55
CA ILE A 56 -15.79 5.44 -12.76
C ILE A 56 -16.66 4.41 -12.04
N LYS A 57 -16.30 3.13 -12.10
CA LYS A 57 -17.04 2.05 -11.42
C LYS A 57 -16.99 2.23 -9.90
N ILE A 58 -15.82 2.51 -9.34
CA ILE A 58 -15.64 2.77 -7.90
C ILE A 58 -16.46 3.99 -7.48
N ALA A 59 -16.38 5.10 -8.23
CA ALA A 59 -17.15 6.31 -7.94
C ALA A 59 -18.66 6.04 -7.95
N LYS A 60 -19.17 5.24 -8.90
CA LYS A 60 -20.58 4.83 -8.93
C LYS A 60 -21.00 4.05 -7.68
N VAL A 61 -20.16 3.10 -7.22
CA VAL A 61 -20.43 2.31 -6.01
C VAL A 61 -20.39 3.18 -4.75
N VAL A 62 -19.40 4.05 -4.61
CA VAL A 62 -19.32 4.98 -3.46
C VAL A 62 -20.53 5.90 -3.42
N ASN A 63 -20.95 6.43 -4.58
CA ASN A 63 -22.12 7.31 -4.68
C ASN A 63 -23.44 6.59 -4.40
N SER A 64 -23.54 5.28 -4.66
CA SER A 64 -24.77 4.53 -4.38
C SER A 64 -24.96 4.28 -2.88
N VAL A 65 -23.87 4.10 -2.11
CA VAL A 65 -23.93 3.89 -0.65
C VAL A 65 -23.95 5.21 0.14
N SER A 66 -23.34 6.27 -0.39
CA SER A 66 -23.34 7.61 0.22
C SER A 66 -24.74 8.24 0.32
N LYS A 67 -25.61 7.96 -0.66
CA LYS A 67 -26.97 8.52 -0.71
C LYS A 67 -27.96 7.92 0.31
N ILE A 68 -27.57 6.88 1.06
CA ILE A 68 -28.43 6.17 2.01
C ILE A 68 -28.35 6.77 3.44
N SER A 69 -27.39 7.67 3.71
CA SER A 69 -27.15 8.25 5.04
C SER A 69 -27.71 9.66 5.24
N LYS A 70 -28.89 9.97 4.69
CA LYS A 70 -29.63 11.21 5.01
C LYS A 70 -30.95 10.92 5.69
#